data_AF-A0A1L5L020-F1
#
_entry.id   AF-A0A1L5L020-F1
#
_cell.length_a   1.000
_cell.length_b   1.000
_cell.length_c   1.000
_cell.angle_alpha   90.00
_cell.angle_beta   90.00
_cell.angle_gamma   90.00
#
_symmetry.space_group_name_H-M   'P 1'
#
loop_
_entity.id
_entity.type
_entity.pdbx_description
1 polymer ?
#
loop_
_entity_poly.entity_id
_entity_poly.type
_entity_poly.pdbx_seq_one_letter_code
_entity_poly.pdbx_strand_id
1 'polypeptide(L)'
;RGKDSAMRQTAVGALLAGLLGGVSELSLYGIHLHHRRVYRWLLAGCAAGGVTSAVFGWLFPSVLPSGQMVRGVTTTAFAFSSLLTIPVFDRMWVYALSIAVAFVMAMVLTVLFGYRTPSRATKTQMVSADENARPQDMARGIDTTVSDVESAEDSPSRAAPDRALDSNAILSPVAGRLVNLEATGDPVFASRALGEGVGVVPETTGETAVLAPVSGMLKTVARTGHAFGIKTDGGIEVLVHIGIDTVDMDGEGFAVVVAKGERIAAGEPLATVDFGKVAAAGRSVVVVVTVVNAAELTVVTPLIGDGSGDNNGGDCKTVSAGSPIIDVEQ
;
A
#
# COMPACT_ATOMS: atom_id res chain seq x y z
N ARG A 1 1.00 3.09 -28.42
CA ARG A 1 0.27 4.32 -28.83
C ARG A 1 -1.14 4.26 -28.26
N GLY A 2 -1.29 4.47 -26.94
CA GLY A 2 -2.58 4.41 -26.24
C GLY A 2 -3.32 5.74 -26.31
N LYS A 3 -4.65 5.70 -26.49
CA LYS A 3 -5.52 6.88 -26.55
C LYS A 3 -6.08 7.22 -25.17
N ASP A 4 -5.20 7.41 -24.19
CA ASP A 4 -5.60 7.90 -22.86
C ASP A 4 -5.10 9.34 -22.69
N SER A 5 -6.01 10.30 -22.66
CA SER A 5 -5.67 11.72 -22.56
C SER A 5 -5.24 12.11 -21.15
N ALA A 6 -5.85 11.52 -20.12
CA ALA A 6 -5.53 11.81 -18.72
C ALA A 6 -4.11 11.35 -18.39
N MET A 7 -3.75 10.11 -18.74
CA MET A 7 -2.39 9.59 -18.53
C MET A 7 -1.33 10.39 -19.31
N ARG A 8 -1.68 10.98 -20.47
CA ARG A 8 -0.75 11.84 -21.23
C ARG A 8 -0.57 13.21 -20.58
N GLN A 9 -1.62 13.79 -20.00
CA GLN A 9 -1.52 15.05 -19.28
C GLN A 9 -0.70 14.90 -18.00
N THR A 10 -0.96 13.87 -17.18
CA THR A 10 -0.18 13.60 -15.96
C THR A 10 1.28 13.26 -16.26
N ALA A 11 1.55 12.42 -17.27
CA ALA A 11 2.92 12.09 -17.65
C ALA A 11 3.72 13.29 -18.19
N VAL A 12 3.09 14.19 -18.97
CA VAL A 12 3.75 15.42 -19.45
C VAL A 12 4.01 16.39 -18.28
N GLY A 13 3.04 16.56 -17.37
CA GLY A 13 3.22 17.39 -16.18
C GLY A 13 4.33 16.88 -15.27
N ALA A 14 4.35 15.58 -14.95
CA ALA A 14 5.37 14.95 -14.12
C ALA A 14 6.77 14.99 -14.77
N LEU A 15 6.86 14.84 -16.10
CA LEU A 15 8.12 14.97 -16.83
C LEU A 15 8.65 16.39 -16.78
N LEU A 16 7.81 17.41 -16.96
CA LEU A 16 8.22 18.81 -16.87
C LEU A 16 8.61 19.21 -15.45
N ALA A 17 7.87 18.76 -14.42
CA ALA A 17 8.19 19.00 -13.02
C ALA A 17 9.53 18.38 -12.63
N GLY A 18 9.79 17.13 -13.03
CA GLY A 18 11.08 16.47 -12.81
C GLY A 18 12.23 17.12 -13.58
N LEU A 19 12.01 17.50 -14.85
CA LEU A 19 13.07 18.03 -15.72
C LEU A 19 13.46 19.48 -15.40
N LEU A 20 12.50 20.33 -15.03
CA LEU A 20 12.72 21.76 -14.79
C LEU A 20 12.79 22.11 -13.30
N GLY A 21 11.89 21.53 -12.48
CA GLY A 21 11.86 21.75 -11.03
C GLY A 21 12.79 20.84 -10.24
N GLY A 22 13.29 19.75 -10.83
CA GLY A 22 14.12 18.76 -10.14
C GLY A 22 13.37 17.90 -9.11
N VAL A 23 12.04 18.04 -9.03
CA VAL A 23 11.18 17.30 -8.10
C VAL A 23 10.90 15.90 -8.68
N SER A 24 11.76 14.96 -8.34
CA SER A 24 11.66 13.56 -8.82
C SER A 24 10.49 12.79 -8.19
N GLU A 25 10.05 13.18 -6.99
CA GLU A 25 9.01 12.53 -6.20
C GLU A 25 7.69 12.40 -6.96
N LEU A 26 7.24 13.49 -7.61
CA LEU A 26 5.97 13.51 -8.36
C LEU A 26 5.97 12.49 -9.54
N SER A 27 7.12 12.28 -10.16
CA SER A 27 7.31 11.29 -11.23
C SER A 27 7.42 9.87 -10.68
N LEU A 28 8.12 9.69 -9.55
CA LEU A 28 8.40 8.39 -8.96
C LEU A 28 7.15 7.78 -8.30
N TYR A 29 6.46 8.54 -7.44
CA TYR A 29 5.23 8.10 -6.78
C TYR A 29 4.05 8.04 -7.75
N GLY A 30 3.85 9.05 -8.60
CA GLY A 30 2.67 9.15 -9.46
C GLY A 30 2.58 8.15 -10.61
N ILE A 31 3.70 7.57 -11.07
CA ILE A 31 3.73 6.70 -12.27
C ILE A 31 4.52 5.40 -12.04
N HIS A 32 5.69 5.47 -11.40
CA HIS A 32 6.64 4.36 -11.39
C HIS A 32 6.33 3.27 -10.35
N LEU A 33 5.79 3.62 -9.17
CA LEU A 33 5.45 2.64 -8.13
C LEU A 33 4.30 1.70 -8.55
N HIS A 34 3.25 2.22 -9.20
CA HIS A 34 2.19 1.39 -9.79
C HIS A 34 2.73 0.41 -10.87
N HIS A 35 3.81 0.78 -11.56
CA HIS A 35 4.37 0.01 -12.67
C HIS A 35 5.79 -0.50 -12.37
N ARG A 36 5.94 -1.31 -11.31
CA ARG A 36 7.22 -1.94 -10.88
C ARG A 36 8.05 -2.58 -12.01
N ARG A 37 7.43 -3.02 -13.12
CA ARG A 37 8.17 -3.54 -14.30
C ARG A 37 8.87 -2.47 -15.12
N VAL A 38 8.31 -1.25 -15.22
CA VAL A 38 8.87 -0.10 -15.96
C VAL A 38 10.09 0.47 -15.22
N TYR A 39 10.04 0.50 -13.89
CA TYR A 39 11.15 0.95 -13.04
C TYR A 39 12.50 0.26 -13.35
N ARG A 40 12.47 -1.05 -13.62
CA ARG A 40 13.69 -1.82 -14.00
C ARG A 40 14.31 -1.36 -15.33
N TRP A 41 13.48 -0.94 -16.29
CA TRP A 41 13.95 -0.45 -17.58
C TRP A 41 14.43 1.01 -17.51
N LEU A 42 13.82 1.83 -16.65
CA LEU A 42 14.32 3.16 -16.32
C LEU A 42 15.73 3.08 -15.73
N LEU A 43 15.94 2.19 -14.74
CA LEU A 43 17.25 2.01 -14.10
C LEU A 43 18.34 1.57 -15.10
N ALA A 44 18.00 0.72 -16.07
CA ALA A 44 18.90 0.34 -17.17
C ALA A 44 19.27 1.54 -18.07
N GLY A 45 18.33 2.46 -18.32
CA GLY A 45 18.62 3.73 -19.00
C GLY A 45 19.58 4.62 -18.21
N CYS A 46 19.35 4.79 -16.91
CA CYS A 46 20.25 5.53 -16.02
C CYS A 46 21.68 4.94 -16.02
N ALA A 47 21.81 3.61 -15.99
CA ALA A 47 23.10 2.93 -16.10
C ALA A 47 23.80 3.22 -17.43
N ALA A 48 23.09 3.18 -18.56
CA ALA A 48 23.64 3.52 -19.88
C ALA A 48 24.11 4.98 -19.96
N GLY A 49 23.38 5.91 -19.34
CA GLY A 49 23.81 7.31 -19.17
C GLY A 49 25.09 7.43 -18.35
N GLY A 50 25.16 6.76 -17.20
CA GLY A 50 26.35 6.75 -16.34
C GLY A 50 27.60 6.22 -17.06
N VAL A 51 27.47 5.12 -17.80
CA VAL A 51 28.54 4.56 -18.65
C VAL A 51 28.96 5.56 -19.73
N THR A 52 28.00 6.25 -20.36
CA THR A 52 28.29 7.29 -21.37
C THR A 52 29.08 8.45 -20.75
N SER A 53 28.67 8.96 -19.58
CA SER A 53 29.41 9.99 -18.84
C SER A 53 30.83 9.54 -18.48
N ALA A 54 31.01 8.28 -18.07
CA ALA A 54 32.33 7.75 -17.71
C ALA A 54 33.26 7.64 -18.94
N VAL A 55 32.78 7.10 -20.05
CA VAL A 55 33.56 6.94 -21.29
C VAL A 55 33.91 8.31 -21.90
N PHE A 56 32.96 9.23 -22.01
CA PHE A 56 33.22 10.54 -22.58
C PHE A 56 33.99 11.46 -21.63
N GLY A 57 33.80 11.39 -20.32
CA GLY A 57 34.62 12.11 -19.33
C GLY A 57 36.06 11.61 -19.25
N TRP A 58 36.32 10.34 -19.62
CA TRP A 58 37.68 9.81 -19.77
C TRP A 58 38.33 10.23 -21.09
N LEU A 59 37.57 10.20 -22.19
CA LEU A 59 38.04 10.55 -23.54
C LEU A 59 38.23 12.07 -23.73
N PHE A 60 37.43 12.89 -23.03
CA PHE A 60 37.44 14.34 -23.10
C PHE A 60 37.56 14.94 -21.69
N PRO A 61 38.74 14.86 -21.05
CA PRO A 61 38.94 15.38 -19.69
C PRO A 61 38.58 16.86 -19.57
N SER A 62 38.07 17.23 -18.40
CA SER A 62 37.87 18.62 -18.00
C SER A 62 39.20 19.26 -17.61
N VAL A 63 39.32 20.57 -17.80
CA VAL A 63 40.47 21.36 -17.35
C VAL A 63 39.97 22.35 -16.33
N LEU A 64 40.38 22.17 -15.07
CA LEU A 64 40.01 23.09 -14.00
C LEU A 64 40.67 24.47 -14.22
N PRO A 65 40.13 25.55 -13.61
CA PRO A 65 40.79 26.86 -13.58
C PRO A 65 42.22 26.85 -12.99
N SER A 66 42.59 25.81 -12.24
CA SER A 66 43.94 25.55 -11.73
C SER A 66 44.91 24.91 -12.75
N GLY A 67 44.45 24.64 -13.98
CA GLY A 67 45.23 23.98 -15.04
C GLY A 67 45.35 22.46 -14.91
N GLN A 68 44.80 21.85 -13.85
CA GLN A 68 44.78 20.39 -13.72
C GLN A 68 43.74 19.75 -14.65
N MET A 69 44.15 18.70 -15.37
CA MET A 69 43.25 17.87 -16.16
C MET A 69 42.57 16.82 -15.27
N VAL A 70 41.25 16.88 -15.16
CA VAL A 70 40.44 15.91 -14.40
C VAL A 70 39.65 15.05 -15.38
N ARG A 71 39.76 13.72 -15.24
CA ARG A 71 39.02 12.75 -16.07
C ARG A 71 37.61 12.58 -15.53
N GLY A 72 36.70 13.44 -15.96
CA GLY A 72 35.30 13.46 -15.56
C GLY A 72 34.63 14.79 -15.90
N VAL A 73 33.32 14.84 -15.69
CA VAL A 73 32.55 16.10 -15.75
C VAL A 73 32.67 16.77 -14.39
N THR A 74 33.24 17.97 -14.33
CA THR A 74 33.42 18.75 -13.10
C THR A 74 32.36 19.84 -12.98
N THR A 75 32.05 20.26 -11.75
CA THR A 75 31.10 21.34 -11.46
C THR A 75 31.82 22.49 -10.76
N THR A 76 31.57 23.71 -11.22
CA THR A 76 32.13 24.92 -10.59
C THR A 76 31.32 25.41 -9.38
N ALA A 77 30.07 24.95 -9.25
CA ALA A 77 29.17 25.26 -8.13
C ALA A 77 28.26 24.06 -7.80
N PHE A 78 27.53 24.15 -6.69
CA PHE A 78 26.50 23.17 -6.34
C PHE A 78 25.33 23.23 -7.33
N ALA A 79 24.96 22.08 -7.90
CA ALA A 79 23.93 21.98 -8.94
C ALA A 79 22.79 21.05 -8.50
N PHE A 80 21.56 21.58 -8.52
CA PHE A 80 20.34 20.78 -8.37
C PHE A 80 20.09 19.94 -9.63
N SER A 81 19.37 18.82 -9.48
CA SER A 81 19.03 17.88 -10.56
C SER A 81 17.94 18.42 -11.50
N SER A 82 18.24 19.48 -12.25
CA SER A 82 17.36 20.13 -13.22
C SER A 82 18.11 20.40 -14.52
N LEU A 83 17.41 20.39 -15.67
CA LEU A 83 17.96 20.76 -16.97
C LEU A 83 18.56 22.18 -16.97
N LEU A 84 18.07 23.06 -16.10
CA LEU A 84 18.52 24.44 -15.98
C LEU A 84 19.93 24.59 -15.38
N THR A 85 20.45 23.57 -14.67
CA THR A 85 21.79 23.60 -14.06
C THR A 85 22.88 23.02 -14.96
N ILE A 86 22.51 22.48 -16.13
CA ILE A 86 23.45 21.93 -17.13
C ILE A 86 24.61 22.89 -17.49
N PRO A 87 24.43 24.23 -17.59
CA PRO A 87 25.55 25.16 -17.85
C PRO A 87 26.60 25.28 -16.73
N VAL A 88 26.34 24.76 -15.53
CA VAL A 88 27.30 24.76 -14.38
C VAL A 88 28.38 23.68 -14.54
N PHE A 89 28.16 22.71 -15.42
CA PHE A 89 29.07 21.59 -15.66
C PHE A 89 30.11 21.92 -16.74
N ASP A 90 31.38 21.74 -16.40
CA ASP A 90 32.46 21.76 -17.38
C ASP A 90 32.23 20.65 -18.40
N ARG A 91 32.32 21.00 -19.69
CA ARG A 91 31.90 20.12 -20.81
C ARG A 91 30.41 19.73 -20.74
N MET A 92 29.54 20.70 -20.47
CA MET A 92 28.07 20.68 -20.65
C MET A 92 27.56 19.73 -21.77
N TRP A 93 28.21 19.68 -22.94
CA TRP A 93 27.80 18.81 -24.04
C TRP A 93 27.92 17.31 -23.74
N VAL A 94 28.90 16.87 -22.94
CA VAL A 94 29.05 15.48 -22.49
C VAL A 94 27.92 15.10 -21.55
N TYR A 95 27.60 15.99 -20.62
CA TYR A 95 26.52 15.80 -19.64
C TYR A 95 25.13 15.81 -20.30
N ALA A 96 24.89 16.73 -21.24
CA ALA A 96 23.68 16.74 -22.06
C ALA A 96 23.53 15.48 -22.93
N LEU A 97 24.63 14.99 -23.51
CA LEU A 97 24.64 13.76 -24.30
C LEU A 97 24.33 12.52 -23.45
N SER A 98 24.88 12.40 -22.24
CA SER A 98 24.60 11.24 -21.39
C SER A 98 23.19 11.23 -20.82
N ILE A 99 22.61 12.40 -20.51
CA ILE A 99 21.17 12.53 -20.20
C ILE A 99 20.32 12.11 -21.40
N ALA A 100 20.65 12.55 -22.61
CA ALA A 100 19.93 12.17 -23.83
C ALA A 100 20.00 10.65 -24.08
N VAL A 101 21.18 10.03 -23.93
CA VAL A 101 21.34 8.57 -24.04
C VAL A 101 20.53 7.84 -22.97
N ALA A 102 20.55 8.29 -21.71
CA ALA A 102 19.76 7.68 -20.65
C ALA A 102 18.25 7.71 -20.96
N PHE A 103 17.74 8.87 -21.39
CA PHE A 103 16.35 9.07 -21.75
C PHE A 103 15.94 8.22 -22.95
N VAL A 104 16.72 8.23 -24.03
CA VAL A 104 16.42 7.45 -25.25
C VAL A 104 16.47 5.95 -24.95
N MET A 105 17.46 5.47 -24.19
CA MET A 105 17.55 4.06 -23.79
C MET A 105 16.36 3.65 -22.92
N ALA A 106 16.02 4.43 -21.88
CA ALA A 106 14.84 4.16 -21.04
C ALA A 106 13.54 4.14 -21.87
N MET A 107 13.38 5.09 -22.80
CA MET A 107 12.21 5.16 -23.68
C MET A 107 12.14 3.95 -24.63
N VAL A 108 13.24 3.60 -25.29
CA VAL A 108 13.30 2.47 -26.25
C VAL A 108 13.05 1.14 -25.54
N LEU A 109 13.69 0.88 -24.40
CA LEU A 109 13.46 -0.34 -23.61
C LEU A 109 12.02 -0.41 -23.11
N THR A 110 11.44 0.71 -22.66
CA THR A 110 10.04 0.76 -22.21
C THR A 110 9.05 0.55 -23.37
N VAL A 111 9.33 1.05 -24.57
CA VAL A 111 8.48 0.83 -25.76
C VAL A 111 8.58 -0.60 -26.27
N LEU A 112 9.78 -1.20 -26.31
CA LEU A 112 10.00 -2.54 -26.85
C LEU A 112 9.62 -3.67 -25.87
N PHE A 113 9.96 -3.52 -24.59
CA PHE A 113 9.78 -4.57 -23.57
C PHE A 113 8.70 -4.25 -22.54
N GLY A 114 8.30 -2.99 -22.36
CA GLY A 114 7.30 -2.59 -21.37
C GLY A 114 5.86 -3.02 -21.70
N TYR A 115 5.56 -3.34 -22.96
CA TYR A 115 4.19 -3.66 -23.42
C TYR A 115 3.95 -5.12 -23.84
N ARG A 116 4.93 -6.03 -23.72
CA ARG A 116 4.73 -7.47 -24.02
C ARG A 116 4.08 -8.26 -22.86
N THR A 117 2.92 -7.80 -22.44
CA THR A 117 1.76 -8.58 -21.96
C THR A 117 0.60 -7.59 -21.83
N PRO A 118 -0.54 -7.76 -22.53
CA PRO A 118 -1.69 -6.90 -22.31
C PRO A 118 -2.27 -7.18 -20.92
N SER A 119 -1.98 -6.29 -19.96
CA SER A 119 -2.67 -6.35 -18.67
C SER A 119 -4.13 -5.96 -18.86
N ARG A 120 -5.00 -6.83 -18.36
CA ARG A 120 -6.43 -7.05 -18.65
C ARG A 120 -7.38 -5.84 -18.49
N ALA A 121 -6.90 -4.64 -18.16
CA ALA A 121 -7.70 -3.46 -17.84
C ALA A 121 -8.55 -2.92 -18.99
N THR A 122 -8.04 -2.93 -20.23
CA THR A 122 -8.74 -2.32 -21.39
C THR A 122 -9.97 -3.12 -21.86
N LYS A 123 -10.15 -4.38 -21.44
CA LYS A 123 -11.36 -5.15 -21.83
C LYS A 123 -12.60 -4.80 -21.00
N THR A 124 -12.43 -4.38 -19.75
CA THR A 124 -13.56 -3.96 -18.90
C THR A 124 -14.16 -2.64 -19.38
N GLN A 125 -13.33 -1.71 -19.84
CA GLN A 125 -13.75 -0.36 -20.23
C GLN A 125 -14.49 -0.28 -21.59
N MET A 126 -14.50 -1.37 -22.38
CA MET A 126 -15.33 -1.47 -23.60
C MET A 126 -16.71 -2.10 -23.36
N VAL A 127 -16.97 -2.66 -22.16
CA VAL A 127 -18.30 -3.19 -21.81
C VAL A 127 -19.18 -2.09 -21.20
N SER A 128 -18.60 -1.15 -20.47
CA SER A 128 -19.34 -0.05 -19.81
C SER A 128 -19.66 1.15 -20.71
N ALA A 129 -19.37 1.09 -22.01
CA ALA A 129 -19.50 2.22 -22.94
C ALA A 129 -20.71 2.15 -23.88
N ASP A 130 -21.45 1.04 -23.89
CA ASP A 130 -22.64 0.84 -24.75
C ASP A 130 -23.97 1.04 -23.99
N GLU A 131 -23.95 0.99 -22.64
CA GLU A 131 -25.15 0.96 -21.80
C GLU A 131 -25.56 2.35 -21.26
N ASN A 132 -25.37 3.42 -22.04
CA ASN A 132 -25.80 4.76 -21.62
C ASN A 132 -26.30 5.65 -22.79
N ALA A 133 -27.40 5.22 -23.40
CA ALA A 133 -28.03 5.88 -24.55
C ALA A 133 -29.56 6.11 -24.39
N ARG A 134 -29.96 6.81 -23.30
CA ARG A 134 -31.25 7.54 -23.12
C ARG A 134 -32.57 6.70 -23.05
N PRO A 135 -33.72 7.30 -22.65
CA PRO A 135 -33.96 8.60 -22.00
C PRO A 135 -34.71 8.51 -20.64
N GLN A 136 -34.86 9.65 -19.98
CA GLN A 136 -35.66 9.87 -18.76
C GLN A 136 -37.17 9.97 -19.06
N ASP A 137 -38.06 9.45 -18.19
CA ASP A 137 -39.27 10.17 -17.76
C ASP A 137 -39.95 9.56 -16.50
N MET A 138 -40.63 10.41 -15.71
CA MET A 138 -41.58 10.15 -14.60
C MET A 138 -41.10 9.30 -13.38
N ALA A 139 -41.57 9.51 -12.15
CA ALA A 139 -42.72 10.29 -11.67
C ALA A 139 -42.50 10.96 -10.28
N ARG A 140 -43.20 12.07 -10.02
CA ARG A 140 -43.65 12.47 -8.66
C ARG A 140 -44.73 11.45 -8.22
N GLY A 141 -44.87 11.01 -6.97
CA GLY A 141 -44.78 11.74 -5.72
C GLY A 141 -46.20 11.88 -5.14
N ILE A 142 -46.54 11.06 -4.14
CA ILE A 142 -47.80 11.09 -3.37
C ILE A 142 -47.45 10.86 -1.89
N ASP A 143 -48.15 11.56 -1.01
CA ASP A 143 -48.01 11.58 0.45
C ASP A 143 -49.30 11.04 1.12
N THR A 144 -49.32 11.00 2.46
CA THR A 144 -50.49 11.29 3.32
C THR A 144 -51.25 10.08 3.96
N THR A 145 -50.84 9.71 5.20
CA THR A 145 -51.69 9.37 6.40
C THR A 145 -52.52 8.06 6.47
N VAL A 146 -53.00 7.49 7.61
CA VAL A 146 -52.75 7.50 9.11
C VAL A 146 -53.59 6.35 9.75
N SER A 147 -53.31 5.94 11.01
CA SER A 147 -54.11 5.10 11.96
C SER A 147 -54.17 3.57 11.75
N ASP A 148 -53.64 2.69 12.63
CA ASP A 148 -54.07 2.17 13.98
C ASP A 148 -54.71 0.75 13.86
N VAL A 149 -54.92 -0.16 14.86
CA VAL A 149 -54.98 -0.16 16.34
C VAL A 149 -54.45 -1.51 16.94
N GLU A 150 -53.59 -1.45 17.99
CA GLU A 150 -53.38 -2.29 19.21
C GLU A 150 -53.57 -3.84 19.36
N SER A 151 -52.87 -4.38 20.38
CA SER A 151 -52.97 -5.69 21.12
C SER A 151 -52.28 -6.95 20.54
N ALA A 152 -51.25 -7.58 21.15
CA ALA A 152 -51.03 -8.15 22.52
C ALA A 152 -51.43 -9.65 22.63
N GLU A 153 -50.72 -10.59 23.27
CA GLU A 153 -49.33 -10.77 23.76
C GLU A 153 -48.99 -12.29 23.69
N ASP A 154 -47.70 -12.70 23.67
CA ASP A 154 -47.16 -13.71 24.60
C ASP A 154 -45.61 -13.71 24.60
N SER A 155 -45.00 -14.16 25.69
CA SER A 155 -43.55 -14.16 25.99
C SER A 155 -43.18 -15.50 26.70
N PRO A 156 -41.92 -15.81 27.13
CA PRO A 156 -40.75 -14.93 27.29
C PRO A 156 -39.36 -15.49 26.91
N SER A 157 -38.37 -14.59 26.95
CA SER A 157 -36.99 -14.81 27.41
C SER A 157 -35.99 -15.63 26.56
N ARG A 158 -35.12 -14.90 25.85
CA ARG A 158 -33.70 -14.85 26.24
C ARG A 158 -33.06 -13.50 25.89
N ALA A 159 -31.98 -13.16 26.61
CA ALA A 159 -31.43 -11.81 26.67
C ALA A 159 -30.80 -11.30 25.35
N ALA A 160 -30.75 -9.97 25.21
CA ALA A 160 -30.08 -9.27 24.12
C ALA A 160 -28.54 -9.40 24.17
N PRO A 161 -27.90 -9.26 23.00
CA PRO A 161 -26.90 -8.22 22.75
C PRO A 161 -27.56 -7.17 21.84
N ASP A 162 -27.74 -5.93 22.29
CA ASP A 162 -26.71 -4.88 22.37
C ASP A 162 -25.95 -4.68 21.05
N ARG A 163 -26.16 -3.49 20.48
CA ARG A 163 -25.61 -2.90 19.24
C ARG A 163 -25.50 -3.81 18.00
N ALA A 164 -26.23 -3.45 16.95
CA ALA A 164 -25.96 -3.97 15.60
C ALA A 164 -24.49 -3.69 15.25
N LEU A 165 -23.75 -4.73 14.85
CA LEU A 165 -22.36 -4.60 14.43
C LEU A 165 -22.28 -3.63 13.26
N ASP A 166 -21.59 -2.50 13.46
CA ASP A 166 -21.35 -1.51 12.43
C ASP A 166 -20.66 -2.20 11.24
N SER A 167 -21.24 -2.08 10.03
CA SER A 167 -20.94 -2.98 8.88
C SER A 167 -19.49 -2.93 8.35
N ASN A 168 -18.65 -2.05 8.91
CA ASN A 168 -17.27 -1.84 8.52
C ASN A 168 -16.26 -2.09 9.66
N ALA A 169 -16.69 -2.59 10.83
CA ALA A 169 -15.79 -2.89 11.94
C ALA A 169 -14.81 -4.03 11.59
N ILE A 170 -13.53 -3.83 11.88
CA ILE A 170 -12.46 -4.80 11.67
C ILE A 170 -12.17 -5.50 13.00
N LEU A 171 -12.22 -6.82 13.01
CA LEU A 171 -12.13 -7.64 14.21
C LEU A 171 -10.70 -8.05 14.55
N SER A 172 -10.42 -8.36 15.81
CA SER A 172 -9.11 -8.83 16.26
C SER A 172 -8.85 -10.26 15.77
N PRO A 173 -7.74 -10.53 15.06
CA PRO A 173 -7.42 -11.87 14.57
C PRO A 173 -6.95 -12.82 15.68
N VAL A 174 -6.52 -12.28 16.83
CA VAL A 174 -6.10 -13.04 18.03
C VAL A 174 -6.58 -12.34 19.31
N ALA A 175 -6.62 -13.08 20.42
CA ALA A 175 -6.80 -12.48 21.75
C ALA A 175 -5.47 -11.93 22.24
N GLY A 176 -5.48 -10.73 22.83
CA GLY A 176 -4.24 -10.10 23.27
C GLY A 176 -4.36 -8.63 23.66
N ARG A 177 -3.21 -8.00 23.88
CA ARG A 177 -3.07 -6.59 24.24
C ARG A 177 -2.90 -5.73 22.99
N LEU A 178 -3.77 -4.73 22.79
CA LEU A 178 -3.63 -3.75 21.71
C LEU A 178 -2.43 -2.84 21.94
N VAL A 179 -1.71 -2.54 20.87
CA VAL A 179 -0.60 -1.57 20.82
C VAL A 179 -0.70 -0.70 19.57
N ASN A 180 -0.26 0.55 19.68
CA ASN A 180 -0.12 1.44 18.52
C ASN A 180 0.89 0.86 17.51
N LEU A 181 0.75 1.20 16.22
CA LEU A 181 1.71 0.80 15.19
C LEU A 181 3.16 1.22 15.54
N GLU A 182 3.33 2.38 16.16
CA GLU A 182 4.61 2.90 16.67
C GLU A 182 5.28 1.99 17.71
N ALA A 183 4.49 1.20 18.45
CA ALA A 183 4.97 0.27 19.47
C ALA A 183 5.17 -1.18 18.95
N THR A 184 4.96 -1.44 17.65
CA THR A 184 5.18 -2.77 17.04
C THR A 184 6.66 -3.16 16.92
N GLY A 185 7.56 -2.18 16.94
CA GLY A 185 9.01 -2.37 16.80
C GLY A 185 9.53 -2.36 15.35
N ASP A 186 8.65 -2.24 14.35
CA ASP A 186 9.03 -2.20 12.93
C ASP A 186 8.83 -0.79 12.31
N PRO A 187 9.83 -0.21 11.62
CA PRO A 187 9.71 1.11 11.00
C PRO A 187 8.67 1.23 9.88
N VAL A 188 8.37 0.15 9.14
CA VAL A 188 7.42 0.18 8.01
C VAL A 188 5.99 0.25 8.53
N PHE A 189 5.67 -0.50 9.59
CA PHE A 189 4.39 -0.39 10.28
C PHE A 189 4.29 0.89 11.11
N ALA A 190 5.32 1.24 11.90
CA ALA A 190 5.34 2.46 12.71
C ALA A 190 5.17 3.75 11.89
N SER A 191 5.70 3.81 10.67
CA SER A 191 5.52 4.95 9.75
C SER A 191 4.16 4.98 9.05
N ARG A 192 3.30 3.97 9.25
CA ARG A 192 1.96 3.83 8.64
C ARG A 192 1.98 3.82 7.10
N ALA A 193 3.14 3.55 6.51
CA ALA A 193 3.34 3.53 5.05
C ALA A 193 2.57 2.38 4.35
N LEU A 194 2.11 1.40 5.11
CA LEU A 194 1.24 0.30 4.67
C LEU A 194 -0.23 0.49 5.07
N GLY A 195 -0.63 1.67 5.56
CA GLY A 195 -1.99 1.99 6.00
C GLY A 195 -2.10 2.24 7.50
N GLU A 196 -3.27 2.73 7.91
CA GLU A 196 -3.65 2.90 9.32
C GLU A 196 -4.05 1.57 9.96
N GLY A 197 -3.85 1.40 11.26
CA GLY A 197 -4.08 0.11 11.91
C GLY A 197 -3.58 0.01 13.35
N VAL A 198 -3.47 -1.23 13.83
CA VAL A 198 -3.06 -1.58 15.20
C VAL A 198 -2.19 -2.83 15.24
N GLY A 199 -1.37 -2.96 16.28
CA GLY A 199 -0.75 -4.22 16.67
C GLY A 199 -1.55 -4.91 17.78
N VAL A 200 -1.53 -6.24 17.80
CA VAL A 200 -2.06 -7.09 18.87
C VAL A 200 -0.92 -7.97 19.38
N VAL A 201 -0.54 -7.82 20.65
CA VAL A 201 0.42 -8.70 21.32
C VAL A 201 -0.36 -9.92 21.85
N PRO A 202 -0.15 -11.15 21.35
CA PRO A 202 -0.88 -12.33 21.82
C PRO A 202 -0.63 -12.59 23.30
N GLU A 203 -1.68 -12.95 24.05
CA GLU A 203 -1.53 -13.39 25.45
C GLU A 203 -1.05 -14.85 25.56
N THR A 204 -1.16 -15.63 24.48
CA THR A 204 -0.79 -17.05 24.44
C THR A 204 0.54 -17.28 23.73
N THR A 205 1.35 -18.20 24.28
CA THR A 205 2.67 -18.61 23.74
C THR A 205 2.66 -20.01 23.12
N GLY A 206 1.48 -20.58 22.87
CA GLY A 206 1.30 -21.89 22.24
C GLY A 206 0.71 -21.82 20.83
N GLU A 207 0.29 -22.97 20.30
CA GLU A 207 -0.47 -23.04 19.05
C GLU A 207 -1.81 -22.32 19.20
N THR A 208 -2.01 -21.25 18.42
CA THR A 208 -3.18 -20.38 18.46
C THR A 208 -3.70 -20.16 17.04
N ALA A 209 -5.01 -20.28 16.84
CA ALA A 209 -5.64 -19.96 15.56
C ALA A 209 -5.70 -18.44 15.36
N VAL A 210 -5.17 -17.97 14.24
CA VAL A 210 -5.27 -16.58 13.78
C VAL A 210 -6.49 -16.48 12.86
N LEU A 211 -7.46 -15.68 13.26
CA LEU A 211 -8.77 -15.56 12.60
C LEU A 211 -8.78 -14.43 11.56
N ALA A 212 -9.69 -14.52 10.59
CA ALA A 212 -9.94 -13.48 9.61
C ALA A 212 -10.61 -12.26 10.28
N PRO A 213 -10.03 -11.06 10.19
CA PRO A 213 -10.58 -9.86 10.82
C PRO A 213 -11.82 -9.31 10.11
N VAL A 214 -12.04 -9.68 8.84
CA VAL A 214 -13.16 -9.23 8.00
C VAL A 214 -13.56 -10.33 7.00
N SER A 215 -14.82 -10.30 6.56
CA SER A 215 -15.31 -11.13 5.46
C SER A 215 -14.85 -10.57 4.10
N GLY A 216 -14.37 -11.42 3.19
CA GLY A 216 -13.92 -10.96 1.87
C GLY A 216 -13.19 -12.01 1.04
N MET A 217 -12.44 -11.54 0.04
CA MET A 217 -11.60 -12.37 -0.83
C MET A 217 -10.12 -12.25 -0.47
N LEU A 218 -9.44 -13.38 -0.31
CA LEU A 218 -7.99 -13.45 -0.08
C LEU A 218 -7.21 -13.05 -1.34
N LYS A 219 -6.80 -11.79 -1.43
CA LYS A 219 -6.00 -11.24 -2.53
C LYS A 219 -4.53 -11.69 -2.45
N THR A 220 -4.04 -11.87 -1.22
CA THR A 220 -2.67 -12.30 -0.93
C THR A 220 -2.67 -13.31 0.20
N VAL A 221 -1.93 -14.39 0.02
CA VAL A 221 -1.54 -15.34 1.07
C VAL A 221 -0.04 -15.51 0.93
N ALA A 222 0.72 -15.22 1.97
CA ALA A 222 2.17 -15.39 1.97
C ALA A 222 2.53 -16.88 1.93
N ARG A 223 3.55 -17.24 1.14
CA ARG A 223 3.98 -18.66 1.01
C ARG A 223 4.42 -19.28 2.33
N THR A 224 4.95 -18.47 3.24
CA THR A 224 5.42 -18.87 4.58
C THR A 224 4.37 -18.59 5.66
N GLY A 225 3.12 -18.28 5.30
CA GLY A 225 2.01 -18.14 6.24
C GLY A 225 1.99 -16.91 7.16
N HIS A 226 3.02 -16.06 7.11
CA HIS A 226 3.12 -14.88 7.98
C HIS A 226 2.17 -13.72 7.61
N ALA A 227 1.56 -13.67 6.42
CA ALA A 227 0.74 -12.53 6.01
C ALA A 227 -0.43 -12.88 5.07
N PHE A 228 -1.55 -12.18 5.27
CA PHE A 228 -2.82 -12.37 4.57
C PHE A 228 -3.41 -11.01 4.18
N GLY A 229 -3.72 -10.82 2.91
CA GLY A 229 -4.41 -9.64 2.40
C GLY A 229 -5.83 -9.99 1.96
N ILE A 230 -6.83 -9.43 2.64
CA ILE A 230 -8.26 -9.66 2.41
C ILE A 230 -8.86 -8.38 1.83
N LYS A 231 -9.66 -8.48 0.76
CA LYS A 231 -10.49 -7.36 0.27
C LYS A 231 -11.95 -7.67 0.55
N THR A 232 -12.63 -6.80 1.30
CA THR A 232 -14.08 -6.90 1.54
C THR A 232 -14.86 -6.59 0.26
N ASP A 233 -16.13 -6.97 0.19
CA ASP A 233 -16.98 -6.62 -0.96
C ASP A 233 -17.23 -5.11 -1.05
N GLY A 234 -17.24 -4.42 0.11
CA GLY A 234 -17.25 -2.95 0.21
C GLY A 234 -15.92 -2.29 -0.21
N GLY A 235 -14.90 -3.06 -0.57
CA GLY A 235 -13.66 -2.55 -1.16
C GLY A 235 -12.51 -2.25 -0.19
N ILE A 236 -12.72 -2.37 1.12
CA ILE A 236 -11.68 -2.20 2.15
C ILE A 236 -10.61 -3.30 1.95
N GLU A 237 -9.34 -2.92 1.88
CA GLU A 237 -8.21 -3.85 1.80
C GLU A 237 -7.50 -3.96 3.16
N VAL A 238 -7.68 -5.09 3.83
CA VAL A 238 -7.11 -5.38 5.16
C VAL A 238 -5.91 -6.32 5.02
N LEU A 239 -4.78 -5.94 5.63
CA LEU A 239 -3.58 -6.76 5.76
C LEU A 239 -3.43 -7.23 7.21
N VAL A 240 -3.36 -8.54 7.39
CA VAL A 240 -2.91 -9.20 8.63
C VAL A 240 -1.46 -9.64 8.43
N HIS A 241 -0.57 -9.24 9.32
CA HIS A 241 0.83 -9.65 9.35
C HIS A 241 1.14 -10.24 10.73
N ILE A 242 1.70 -11.44 10.79
CA ILE A 242 1.85 -12.24 12.01
C ILE A 242 3.31 -12.25 12.43
N GLY A 243 3.62 -11.50 13.48
CA GLY A 243 4.99 -11.25 13.93
C GLY A 243 5.76 -10.28 13.03
N ILE A 244 6.98 -9.92 13.44
CA ILE A 244 7.91 -9.08 12.65
C ILE A 244 9.08 -9.94 12.18
N ASP A 245 9.48 -9.77 10.93
CA ASP A 245 10.51 -10.55 10.22
C ASP A 245 10.31 -12.08 10.23
N THR A 246 9.08 -12.55 10.48
CA THR A 246 8.68 -13.96 10.47
C THR A 246 8.70 -14.60 9.09
N VAL A 247 8.87 -13.79 8.02
CA VAL A 247 9.16 -14.29 6.67
C VAL A 247 10.43 -15.15 6.63
N ASP A 248 11.42 -14.83 7.46
CA ASP A 248 12.70 -15.55 7.57
C ASP A 248 12.58 -16.94 8.22
N MET A 249 11.41 -17.29 8.78
CA MET A 249 11.17 -18.60 9.39
C MET A 249 10.80 -19.67 8.36
N ASP A 250 10.76 -19.34 7.06
CA ASP A 250 10.43 -20.25 5.94
C ASP A 250 9.10 -21.04 6.08
N GLY A 251 8.22 -20.61 6.99
CA GLY A 251 6.94 -21.25 7.32
C GLY A 251 6.96 -22.16 8.55
N GLU A 252 8.11 -22.31 9.22
CA GLU A 252 8.18 -23.04 10.49
C GLU A 252 7.30 -22.37 11.56
N GLY A 253 6.43 -23.16 12.18
CA GLY A 253 5.44 -22.65 13.15
C GLY A 253 4.16 -22.07 12.54
N PHE A 254 3.99 -22.07 11.21
CA PHE A 254 2.79 -21.59 10.52
C PHE A 254 2.08 -22.72 9.76
N ALA A 255 0.86 -23.05 10.17
CA ALA A 255 -0.02 -23.99 9.48
C ALA A 255 -1.18 -23.24 8.81
N VAL A 256 -1.00 -22.86 7.54
CA VAL A 256 -2.00 -22.13 6.74
C VAL A 256 -3.13 -23.07 6.32
N VAL A 257 -4.38 -22.64 6.51
CA VAL A 257 -5.58 -23.43 6.16
C VAL A 257 -6.37 -22.87 4.97
N VAL A 258 -5.90 -21.76 4.37
CA VAL A 258 -6.59 -21.00 3.31
C VAL A 258 -5.74 -20.80 2.06
N ALA A 259 -6.37 -20.59 0.90
CA ALA A 259 -5.72 -20.36 -0.39
C ALA A 259 -5.94 -18.94 -0.94
N LYS A 260 -5.01 -18.48 -1.77
CA LYS A 260 -5.19 -17.21 -2.51
C LYS A 260 -6.32 -17.32 -3.53
N GLY A 261 -7.22 -16.34 -3.52
CA GLY A 261 -8.41 -16.27 -4.37
C GLY A 261 -9.66 -16.89 -3.73
N GLU A 262 -9.51 -17.56 -2.59
CA GLU A 262 -10.60 -18.05 -1.77
C GLU A 262 -11.38 -16.90 -1.12
N ARG A 263 -12.62 -17.19 -0.70
CA ARG A 263 -13.52 -16.28 -0.01
C ARG A 263 -13.67 -16.77 1.42
N ILE A 264 -13.53 -15.87 2.38
CA ILE A 264 -13.47 -16.16 3.82
C ILE A 264 -14.45 -15.24 4.57
N ALA A 265 -15.05 -15.74 5.64
CA ALA A 265 -15.88 -14.96 6.56
C ALA A 265 -15.06 -14.46 7.76
N ALA A 266 -15.46 -13.32 8.34
CA ALA A 266 -14.88 -12.82 9.58
C ALA A 266 -15.00 -13.88 10.70
N GLY A 267 -13.92 -14.10 11.45
CA GLY A 267 -13.84 -15.13 12.48
C GLY A 267 -13.43 -16.53 11.99
N GLU A 268 -13.36 -16.80 10.69
CA GLU A 268 -12.82 -18.08 10.18
C GLU A 268 -11.28 -18.12 10.27
N PRO A 269 -10.65 -19.30 10.48
CA PRO A 269 -9.20 -19.39 10.64
C PRO A 269 -8.44 -19.12 9.34
N LEU A 270 -7.39 -18.30 9.40
CA LEU A 270 -6.41 -18.08 8.33
C LEU A 270 -5.25 -19.08 8.43
N ALA A 271 -4.72 -19.23 9.65
CA ALA A 271 -3.63 -20.15 9.97
C ALA A 271 -3.63 -20.48 11.47
N THR A 272 -3.09 -21.65 11.82
CA THR A 272 -2.65 -21.93 13.20
C THR A 272 -1.18 -21.56 13.33
N VAL A 273 -0.83 -20.83 14.39
CA VAL A 273 0.51 -20.28 14.61
C VAL A 273 1.03 -20.69 15.98
N ASP A 274 2.23 -21.24 16.02
CA ASP A 274 2.96 -21.52 17.24
C ASP A 274 3.78 -20.29 17.66
N PHE A 275 3.18 -19.43 18.49
CA PHE A 275 3.84 -18.21 18.98
C PHE A 275 5.07 -18.52 19.87
N GLY A 276 5.16 -19.73 20.43
CA GLY A 276 6.33 -20.21 21.17
C GLY A 276 7.52 -20.43 20.25
N LYS A 277 7.31 -21.04 19.07
CA LYS A 277 8.34 -21.15 18.02
C LYS A 277 8.76 -19.78 17.47
N VAL A 278 7.81 -18.86 17.25
CA VAL A 278 8.10 -17.48 16.80
C VAL A 278 9.00 -16.75 17.81
N ALA A 279 8.67 -16.82 19.10
CA ALA A 279 9.48 -16.24 20.17
C ALA A 279 10.85 -16.93 20.31
N ALA A 280 10.91 -18.26 20.19
CA ALA A 280 12.15 -19.03 20.25
C ALA A 280 13.11 -18.74 19.06
N ALA A 281 12.57 -18.37 17.90
CA ALA A 281 13.31 -17.88 16.75
C ALA A 281 13.80 -16.42 16.91
N GLY A 282 13.56 -15.79 18.06
CA GLY A 282 13.95 -14.40 18.34
C GLY A 282 13.14 -13.36 17.58
N ARG A 283 11.96 -13.72 17.07
CA ARG A 283 11.08 -12.83 16.30
C ARG A 283 9.97 -12.25 17.18
N SER A 284 9.51 -11.05 16.83
CA SER A 284 8.37 -10.43 17.51
C SER A 284 7.11 -11.25 17.24
N VAL A 285 6.28 -11.44 18.26
CA VAL A 285 4.99 -12.15 18.17
C VAL A 285 3.81 -11.24 17.82
N VAL A 286 4.03 -9.93 17.67
CA VAL A 286 2.96 -8.95 17.43
C VAL A 286 2.24 -9.22 16.12
N VAL A 287 0.93 -9.41 16.17
CA VAL A 287 0.06 -9.52 15.00
C VAL A 287 -0.42 -8.12 14.61
N VAL A 288 0.02 -7.62 13.47
CA VAL A 288 -0.36 -6.30 12.95
C VAL A 288 -1.56 -6.42 12.02
N VAL A 289 -2.55 -5.55 12.19
CA VAL A 289 -3.73 -5.42 11.34
C VAL A 289 -3.78 -4.00 10.78
N THR A 290 -3.79 -3.86 9.46
CA THR A 290 -3.74 -2.57 8.77
C THR A 290 -4.76 -2.47 7.64
N VAL A 291 -5.29 -1.27 7.42
CA VAL A 291 -6.18 -0.91 6.30
C VAL A 291 -5.33 -0.26 5.21
N VAL A 292 -4.94 -1.07 4.22
CA VAL A 292 -3.93 -0.73 3.22
C VAL A 292 -4.37 0.42 2.32
N ASN A 293 -5.67 0.54 2.05
CA ASN A 293 -6.24 1.64 1.29
C ASN A 293 -6.89 2.72 2.18
N ALA A 294 -6.41 2.94 3.40
CA ALA A 294 -6.89 3.99 4.31
C ALA A 294 -7.01 5.38 3.67
N ALA A 295 -6.11 5.74 2.75
CA ALA A 295 -6.15 7.01 2.02
C ALA A 295 -7.28 7.13 0.97
N GLU A 296 -8.01 6.05 0.69
CA GLU A 296 -9.19 6.02 -0.19
C GLU A 296 -10.52 6.04 0.61
N LEU A 297 -10.44 6.08 1.95
CA LEU A 297 -11.57 5.94 2.88
C LEU A 297 -11.78 7.24 3.67
N THR A 298 -12.98 7.45 4.20
CA THR A 298 -13.35 8.72 4.85
C THR A 298 -12.73 8.85 6.24
N VAL A 299 -12.81 7.81 7.09
CA VAL A 299 -12.11 7.74 8.38
C VAL A 299 -11.68 6.29 8.66
N VAL A 300 -10.51 6.10 9.27
CA VAL A 300 -10.09 4.84 9.88
C VAL A 300 -9.70 5.12 11.33
N THR A 301 -10.44 4.57 12.28
CA THR A 301 -10.30 4.84 13.73
C THR A 301 -9.82 3.60 14.47
N PRO A 302 -8.54 3.54 14.89
CA PRO A 302 -8.04 2.54 15.83
C PRO A 302 -8.79 2.60 17.16
N LEU A 303 -9.39 1.49 17.59
CA LEU A 303 -10.14 1.39 18.87
C LEU A 303 -9.22 1.09 20.06
N ILE A 304 -8.02 1.67 20.05
CA ILE A 304 -7.10 1.71 21.18
C ILE A 304 -7.66 2.72 22.18
N GLY A 305 -7.89 2.29 23.42
CA GLY A 305 -8.59 3.10 24.43
C GLY A 305 -7.98 4.49 24.60
N ASP A 306 -8.84 5.50 24.63
CA ASP A 306 -8.49 6.90 24.52
C ASP A 306 -7.46 7.30 25.59
N GLY A 307 -6.30 7.81 25.15
CA GLY A 307 -5.27 8.39 26.05
C GLY A 307 -5.67 9.73 26.68
N SER A 308 -6.95 9.89 27.05
CA SER A 308 -7.54 11.09 27.65
C SER A 308 -8.03 10.79 29.07
N GLY A 309 -7.13 10.30 29.92
CA GLY A 309 -7.41 9.93 31.30
C GLY A 309 -6.14 9.59 32.05
N ASP A 310 -5.64 10.57 32.80
CA ASP A 310 -4.68 10.45 33.90
C ASP A 310 -3.22 10.01 33.61
N ASN A 311 -2.29 10.79 34.15
CA ASN A 311 -0.84 10.63 33.98
C ASN A 311 -0.25 9.48 34.82
N ASN A 312 -0.58 8.22 34.50
CA ASN A 312 0.13 7.05 35.05
C ASN A 312 0.07 5.82 34.10
N GLY A 313 1.05 5.73 33.19
CA GLY A 313 1.57 4.45 32.69
C GLY A 313 0.67 3.58 31.80
N GLY A 314 0.59 3.94 30.50
CA GLY A 314 0.53 2.95 29.40
C GLY A 314 -0.57 1.89 29.45
N ASP A 315 -1.83 2.27 29.69
CA ASP A 315 -2.94 1.32 29.78
C ASP A 315 -3.34 0.75 28.42
N CYS A 316 -2.65 -0.32 28.02
CA CYS A 316 -2.88 -0.98 26.74
C CYS A 316 -4.09 -1.93 26.85
N LYS A 317 -5.24 -1.49 26.33
CA LYS A 317 -6.51 -2.24 26.25
C LYS A 317 -6.31 -3.69 25.76
N THR A 318 -6.80 -4.67 26.52
CA THR A 318 -6.87 -6.08 26.10
C THR A 318 -8.16 -6.36 25.32
N VAL A 319 -8.10 -7.27 24.35
CA VAL A 319 -9.20 -7.65 23.46
C VAL A 319 -9.26 -9.16 23.26
N SER A 320 -10.46 -9.68 23.08
CA SER A 320 -10.68 -11.07 22.66
C SER A 320 -10.52 -11.21 21.15
N ALA A 321 -10.20 -12.41 20.67
CA ALA A 321 -10.30 -12.73 19.25
C ALA A 321 -11.76 -12.49 18.78
N GLY A 322 -11.94 -11.86 17.63
CA GLY A 322 -13.25 -11.48 17.11
C GLY A 322 -13.86 -10.19 17.71
N SER A 323 -13.23 -9.52 18.68
CA SER A 323 -13.67 -8.19 19.14
C SER A 323 -13.28 -7.09 18.13
N PRO A 324 -14.06 -6.02 17.94
CA PRO A 324 -13.68 -4.92 17.04
C PRO A 324 -12.45 -4.16 17.56
N ILE A 325 -11.55 -3.82 16.65
CA ILE A 325 -10.25 -3.16 16.92
C ILE A 325 -9.97 -1.94 16.05
N ILE A 326 -10.65 -1.80 14.91
CA ILE A 326 -10.59 -0.63 14.03
C ILE A 326 -12.00 -0.43 13.45
N ASP A 327 -12.54 0.78 13.53
CA ASP A 327 -13.75 1.16 12.80
C ASP A 327 -13.39 1.94 11.53
N VAL A 328 -14.15 1.72 10.46
CA VAL A 328 -13.90 2.33 9.15
C VAL A 328 -15.17 3.02 8.62
N GLU A 329 -15.08 4.32 8.37
CA GLU A 329 -16.11 5.07 7.66
C GLU A 329 -15.75 5.16 6.17
N GLN A 330 -16.72 4.84 5.31
CA GLN A 330 -16.60 4.90 3.86
C GLN A 330 -17.22 6.18 3.30
#